data_AF-A0A0C9ZPI2-F1
#
_entry.id   AF-A0A0C9ZPI2-F1
#
_cell.length_a   1.000
_cell.length_b   1.000
_cell.length_c   1.000
_cell.angle_alpha   90.00
_cell.angle_beta   90.00
_cell.angle_gamma   90.00
#
_symmetry.space_group_name_H-M   'P 1'
#
loop_
_entity.id
_entity.type
_entity.pdbx_description
1 polymer ?
#
loop_
_entity_poly.entity_id
_entity_poly.type
_entity_poly.pdbx_seq_one_letter_code
_entity_poly.pdbx_strand_id
1 'polypeptide(L)'
;MATVGLKAFELFASRLSCRPPRLHVLALRSLTTTAATTPPPPNSRFVPPASLETMDEAQLEGDGFDVDRRSRRPRPESRRPVPPSPAFYTARSLYYDTLVQLQSALSLSRRALRAQHLLPLPPFALRALPPAQPAWANKAEMSLILQAPLTARMYKRVVMLLRELDQYERIARVADATELEDAITDITKGFESKKGIQARDTRIRAREVKERGPLDRYGRSYTVGRRKTSAARVWMIEVQKPKDSTSEPVANTTSILSSSNATTPPPPTSTVLINSVPISNYFPLPADREGVLRPLKLAGLLGAFNVFALVRGGGTSGQSGAIALAVAKGCVAHVPEVEPILKKAKLLRRDPRMVERKKTGLAKARKRYTWVKR
;
A
#
# COMPACT_ATOMS: atom_id res chain seq x y z
N MET A 1 -14.78 18.98 1.25
CA MET A 1 -13.71 19.18 0.24
C MET A 1 -13.89 18.27 -0.99
N ALA A 2 -14.40 17.04 -0.87
CA ALA A 2 -14.74 16.18 -2.03
C ALA A 2 -15.82 16.76 -2.98
N THR A 3 -16.74 17.59 -2.48
CA THR A 3 -17.82 18.22 -3.26
C THR A 3 -17.38 19.39 -4.14
N VAL A 4 -16.18 19.96 -3.90
CA VAL A 4 -15.69 21.14 -4.65
C VAL A 4 -14.99 20.73 -5.95
N GLY A 5 -14.26 19.61 -5.96
CA GLY A 5 -13.61 19.09 -7.18
C GLY A 5 -14.61 18.60 -8.26
N LEU A 6 -15.79 18.14 -7.85
CA LEU A 6 -16.82 17.60 -8.75
C LEU A 6 -17.44 18.64 -9.69
N LYS A 7 -17.60 19.90 -9.24
CA LYS A 7 -18.10 21.00 -10.10
C LYS A 7 -17.08 21.44 -11.14
N ALA A 8 -15.78 21.36 -10.83
CA ALA A 8 -14.72 21.68 -11.79
C ALA A 8 -14.66 20.64 -12.92
N PHE A 9 -14.93 19.37 -12.61
CA PHE A 9 -14.93 18.28 -13.59
C PHE A 9 -16.12 18.32 -14.56
N GLU A 10 -17.31 18.70 -14.09
CA GLU A 10 -18.51 18.86 -14.92
C GLU A 10 -18.36 20.01 -15.94
N LEU A 11 -17.67 21.08 -15.54
CA LEU A 11 -17.33 22.22 -16.41
C LEU A 11 -16.26 21.87 -17.46
N PHE A 12 -15.33 20.96 -17.14
CA PHE A 12 -14.31 20.48 -18.08
C PHE A 12 -14.89 19.58 -19.19
N ALA A 13 -15.79 18.64 -18.85
CA ALA A 13 -16.49 17.81 -19.82
C ALA A 13 -17.36 18.64 -20.80
N SER A 14 -17.78 19.83 -20.38
CA SER A 14 -18.54 20.78 -21.19
C SER A 14 -17.68 21.54 -22.20
N ARG A 15 -16.35 21.61 -22.03
CA ARG A 15 -15.42 22.28 -22.97
C ARG A 15 -14.97 21.41 -24.15
N LEU A 16 -15.06 20.08 -24.02
CA LEU A 16 -14.61 19.13 -25.06
C LEU A 16 -15.71 18.72 -26.06
N SER A 17 -16.95 19.23 -25.94
CA SER A 17 -18.02 18.93 -26.90
C SER A 17 -18.59 20.21 -27.54
N CYS A 18 -18.44 20.30 -28.86
CA CYS A 18 -19.08 21.34 -29.66
C CYS A 18 -20.58 21.06 -29.82
N ARG A 19 -21.38 22.01 -29.32
CA ARG A 19 -22.84 22.29 -29.45
C ARG A 19 -23.89 21.43 -28.72
N PRO A 20 -24.96 22.07 -28.21
CA PRO A 20 -25.84 21.55 -27.15
C PRO A 20 -27.21 21.06 -27.67
N PRO A 21 -28.08 20.55 -26.77
CA PRO A 21 -29.45 21.00 -26.74
C PRO A 21 -29.76 21.77 -25.46
N ARG A 22 -30.68 22.73 -25.60
CA ARG A 22 -31.18 23.61 -24.55
C ARG A 22 -31.66 22.83 -23.32
N LEU A 23 -31.05 23.10 -22.17
CA LEU A 23 -31.68 22.92 -20.86
C LEU A 23 -31.37 24.14 -20.00
N HIS A 24 -32.41 24.63 -19.33
CA HIS A 24 -32.40 25.81 -18.50
C HIS A 24 -31.25 25.81 -17.49
N VAL A 25 -30.44 26.87 -17.56
CA VAL A 25 -29.44 27.23 -16.56
C VAL A 25 -30.15 27.59 -15.26
N LEU A 26 -29.96 26.78 -14.22
CA LEU A 26 -30.11 27.23 -12.83
C LEU A 26 -28.73 27.27 -12.19
N ALA A 27 -28.25 28.50 -12.00
CA ALA A 27 -27.04 28.83 -11.30
C ALA A 27 -27.05 28.25 -9.87
N LEU A 28 -26.03 27.45 -9.53
CA LEU A 28 -25.80 27.03 -8.15
C LEU A 28 -25.03 28.15 -7.43
N ARG A 29 -25.77 28.97 -6.68
CA ARG A 29 -25.21 29.75 -5.57
C ARG A 29 -24.52 28.80 -4.58
N SER A 30 -23.31 29.17 -4.18
CA SER A 30 -22.57 28.59 -3.07
C SER A 30 -23.35 28.76 -1.76
N LEU A 31 -23.61 27.66 -1.07
CA LEU A 31 -24.05 27.69 0.32
C LEU A 31 -22.96 27.04 1.19
N THR A 32 -22.07 27.88 1.70
CA THR A 32 -21.52 27.69 3.04
C THR A 32 -22.61 28.15 4.00
N THR A 33 -23.29 27.21 4.67
CA THR A 33 -24.07 27.55 5.85
C THR A 33 -23.95 26.40 6.82
N THR A 34 -23.12 26.66 7.82
CA THR A 34 -23.08 26.04 9.14
C THR A 34 -24.51 25.79 9.63
N ALA A 35 -24.79 24.58 10.09
CA ALA A 35 -26.03 24.26 10.76
C ALA A 35 -26.19 25.16 12.01
N ALA A 36 -27.05 26.17 11.91
CA ALA A 36 -27.58 26.88 13.05
C ALA A 36 -28.94 26.25 13.38
N THR A 37 -29.00 25.61 14.53
CA THR A 37 -30.24 25.16 15.17
C THR A 37 -31.07 26.40 15.51
N THR A 38 -32.10 26.68 14.73
CA THR A 38 -33.13 27.67 15.10
C THR A 38 -34.09 27.02 16.10
N PRO A 39 -34.37 27.63 17.27
CA PRO A 39 -35.40 27.12 18.17
C PRO A 39 -36.79 27.24 17.51
N PRO A 40 -37.76 26.38 17.88
CA PRO A 40 -39.10 26.47 17.33
C PRO A 40 -39.77 27.80 17.75
N PRO A 41 -40.63 28.40 16.92
CA PRO A 41 -41.38 29.59 17.31
C PRO A 41 -42.34 29.24 18.46
N PRO A 42 -42.56 30.16 19.42
CA PRO A 42 -43.52 29.91 20.49
C PRO A 42 -44.93 29.80 19.90
N ASN A 43 -45.67 28.81 20.40
CA ASN A 43 -47.06 28.47 20.12
C ASN A 43 -47.90 29.67 19.63
N SER A 44 -48.33 29.62 18.36
CA SER A 44 -49.38 30.49 17.86
C SER A 44 -50.66 30.20 18.67
N ARG A 45 -51.04 31.16 19.52
CA ARG A 45 -52.30 31.11 20.28
C ARG A 45 -53.44 31.10 19.26
N PHE A 46 -54.26 30.05 19.30
CA PHE A 46 -55.48 29.95 18.50
C PHE A 46 -56.44 31.09 18.89
N VAL A 47 -56.77 31.97 17.94
CA VAL A 47 -57.74 33.05 18.14
C VAL A 47 -59.05 32.62 17.45
N PRO A 48 -60.15 32.43 18.21
CA PRO A 48 -61.44 32.07 17.63
C PRO A 48 -62.05 33.25 16.82
N PRO A 49 -62.87 32.96 15.79
CA PRO A 49 -63.32 33.95 14.80
C PRO A 49 -64.35 34.97 15.31
N ALA A 50 -64.76 34.92 16.59
CA ALA A 50 -65.81 35.78 17.14
C ALA A 50 -65.29 37.11 17.74
N SER A 51 -64.01 37.45 17.57
CA SER A 51 -63.40 38.65 18.18
C SER A 51 -62.96 39.72 17.17
N LEU A 52 -63.46 39.69 15.93
CA LEU A 52 -63.12 40.68 14.89
C LEU A 52 -64.16 41.80 14.70
N GLU A 53 -65.23 41.86 15.50
CA GLU A 53 -66.29 42.86 15.33
C GLU A 53 -66.17 44.11 16.22
N THR A 54 -65.01 44.35 16.84
CA THR A 54 -64.80 45.59 17.62
C THR A 54 -63.36 46.07 17.46
N MET A 55 -63.10 46.82 16.39
CA MET A 55 -62.05 47.84 16.33
C MET A 55 -62.58 48.99 15.47
N ASP A 56 -62.48 50.19 16.04
CA ASP A 56 -63.25 51.39 15.73
C ASP A 56 -63.04 52.01 14.34
N GLU A 57 -64.15 52.56 13.84
CA GLU A 57 -64.20 53.72 12.96
C GLU A 57 -63.60 54.95 13.67
N ALA A 58 -62.31 55.23 13.51
CA ALA A 58 -61.76 56.58 13.65
C ALA A 58 -60.29 56.64 13.23
N GLN A 59 -60.04 56.87 11.94
CA GLN A 59 -58.97 57.75 11.45
C GLN A 59 -59.12 57.91 9.94
N LEU A 60 -59.67 59.07 9.59
CA LEU A 60 -59.92 59.59 8.26
C LEU A 60 -58.63 60.04 7.55
N GLU A 61 -58.72 60.01 6.23
CA GLU A 61 -58.10 60.92 5.25
C GLU A 61 -56.66 60.68 4.77
N GLY A 62 -56.54 60.50 3.45
CA GLY A 62 -55.27 60.57 2.72
C GLY A 62 -55.26 59.82 1.39
N ASP A 63 -55.81 60.48 0.36
CA ASP A 63 -55.42 60.37 -1.05
C ASP A 63 -55.75 59.13 -1.90
N GLY A 64 -56.49 59.42 -2.98
CA GLY A 64 -56.15 58.89 -4.31
C GLY A 64 -56.92 57.66 -4.77
N PHE A 65 -57.98 57.91 -5.52
CA PHE A 65 -58.37 57.03 -6.62
C PHE A 65 -57.13 56.72 -7.49
N ASP A 66 -56.68 55.47 -7.49
CA ASP A 66 -55.79 54.95 -8.53
C ASP A 66 -56.17 53.49 -8.84
N VAL A 67 -56.98 53.33 -9.89
CA VAL A 67 -57.62 52.06 -10.28
C VAL A 67 -56.65 51.12 -11.02
N ASP A 68 -55.37 51.49 -11.19
CA ASP A 68 -54.44 50.79 -12.10
C ASP A 68 -53.20 50.12 -11.46
N ARG A 69 -53.30 49.62 -10.23
CA ARG A 69 -52.30 48.68 -9.67
C ARG A 69 -52.87 47.32 -9.27
N ARG A 70 -53.37 46.57 -10.27
CA ARG A 70 -53.21 45.10 -10.27
C ARG A 70 -51.76 44.73 -10.56
N SER A 71 -50.81 45.27 -9.80
CA SER A 71 -49.47 44.70 -9.71
C SER A 71 -49.63 43.31 -9.09
N ARG A 72 -49.62 42.29 -9.95
CA ARG A 72 -49.56 40.86 -9.60
C ARG A 72 -48.64 40.69 -8.39
N ARG A 73 -49.20 40.56 -7.19
CA ARG A 73 -48.42 40.06 -6.04
C ARG A 73 -47.90 38.70 -6.49
N PRO A 74 -46.57 38.47 -6.54
CA PRO A 74 -46.06 37.14 -6.87
C PRO A 74 -46.66 36.19 -5.84
N ARG A 75 -47.46 35.21 -6.27
CA ARG A 75 -47.89 34.14 -5.37
C ARG A 75 -46.61 33.57 -4.77
N PRO A 76 -46.45 33.50 -3.44
CA PRO A 76 -45.34 32.75 -2.87
C PRO A 76 -45.53 31.33 -3.36
N GLU A 77 -44.69 30.90 -4.31
CA GLU A 77 -44.69 29.52 -4.79
C GLU A 77 -44.40 28.65 -3.57
N SER A 78 -45.42 28.00 -3.01
CA SER A 78 -45.28 26.99 -1.98
C SER A 78 -44.64 25.76 -2.62
N ARG A 79 -43.35 25.86 -2.92
CA ARG A 79 -42.56 24.78 -3.48
C ARG A 79 -42.49 23.69 -2.43
N ARG A 80 -43.18 22.59 -2.68
CA ARG A 80 -43.06 21.37 -1.88
C ARG A 80 -41.57 21.04 -1.78
N PRO A 81 -41.03 20.71 -0.60
CA PRO A 81 -39.63 20.35 -0.48
C PRO A 81 -39.38 19.08 -1.30
N VAL A 82 -38.50 19.20 -2.30
CA VAL A 82 -38.04 18.04 -3.09
C VAL A 82 -36.99 17.31 -2.25
N PRO A 83 -37.00 15.97 -2.21
CA PRO A 83 -35.95 15.24 -1.51
C PRO A 83 -34.55 15.59 -2.05
N PRO A 84 -33.53 15.62 -1.19
CA PRO A 84 -32.19 16.06 -1.56
C PRO A 84 -31.48 15.10 -2.51
N SER A 85 -31.87 13.82 -2.55
CA SER A 85 -31.23 12.82 -3.40
C SER A 85 -32.24 11.88 -4.06
N PRO A 86 -31.92 11.33 -5.25
CA PRO A 86 -32.81 10.40 -5.95
C PRO A 86 -32.97 9.09 -5.17
N ALA A 87 -31.97 8.69 -4.38
CA ALA A 87 -32.02 7.51 -3.53
C ALA A 87 -32.65 7.77 -2.16
N PHE A 88 -33.32 8.91 -1.95
CA PHE A 88 -33.87 9.32 -0.65
C PHE A 88 -34.82 8.29 -0.03
N TYR A 89 -35.68 7.66 -0.84
CA TYR A 89 -36.61 6.64 -0.38
C TYR A 89 -35.98 5.26 -0.14
N THR A 90 -34.67 5.12 -0.34
CA THR A 90 -33.94 3.90 0.02
C THR A 90 -33.50 3.93 1.47
N ALA A 91 -33.37 2.77 2.11
CA ALA A 91 -32.89 2.67 3.49
C ALA A 91 -31.46 3.23 3.71
N ARG A 92 -30.67 3.46 2.65
CA ARG A 92 -29.27 3.89 2.70
C ARG A 92 -28.95 4.81 1.52
N SER A 93 -29.58 5.98 1.47
CA SER A 93 -29.44 6.96 0.37
C SER A 93 -27.98 7.33 0.08
N LEU A 94 -27.22 7.72 1.11
CA LEU A 94 -25.81 8.15 0.97
C LEU A 94 -24.91 7.10 0.29
N TYR A 95 -25.14 5.82 0.57
CA TYR A 95 -24.40 4.74 -0.08
C TYR A 95 -24.74 4.62 -1.58
N TYR A 96 -26.02 4.74 -1.94
CA TYR A 96 -26.42 4.61 -3.34
C TYR A 96 -26.04 5.85 -4.14
N ASP A 97 -26.12 7.04 -3.54
CA ASP A 97 -25.68 8.29 -4.17
C ASP A 97 -24.18 8.24 -4.51
N THR A 98 -23.34 7.80 -3.56
CA THR A 98 -21.91 7.60 -3.80
C THR A 98 -21.62 6.49 -4.80
N LEU A 99 -22.39 5.40 -4.79
CA LEU A 99 -22.26 4.32 -5.77
C LEU A 99 -22.57 4.82 -7.20
N VAL A 100 -23.63 5.61 -7.37
CA VAL A 100 -23.99 6.22 -8.65
C VAL A 100 -22.92 7.19 -9.11
N GLN A 101 -22.35 7.99 -8.20
CA GLN A 101 -21.22 8.88 -8.49
C GLN A 101 -19.98 8.11 -8.97
N LEU A 102 -19.64 6.99 -8.33
CA LEU A 102 -18.52 6.16 -8.77
C LEU A 102 -18.78 5.52 -10.14
N GLN A 103 -20.02 5.08 -10.40
CA GLN A 103 -20.40 4.52 -11.69
C GLN A 103 -20.37 5.57 -12.82
N SER A 104 -20.81 6.80 -12.55
CA SER A 104 -20.74 7.89 -13.53
C SER A 104 -19.31 8.33 -13.78
N ALA A 105 -18.48 8.44 -12.74
CA ALA A 105 -17.04 8.70 -12.89
C ALA A 105 -16.36 7.64 -13.78
N LEU A 106 -16.72 6.37 -13.58
CA LEU A 106 -16.20 5.25 -14.36
C LEU A 106 -16.64 5.30 -15.82
N SER A 107 -17.92 5.58 -16.08
CA SER A 107 -18.44 5.68 -17.45
C SER A 107 -17.82 6.86 -18.21
N LEU A 108 -17.64 8.01 -17.54
CA LEU A 108 -16.97 9.18 -18.08
C LEU A 108 -15.50 8.91 -18.38
N SER A 109 -14.77 8.34 -17.43
CA SER A 109 -13.35 7.98 -17.60
C SER A 109 -13.16 6.99 -18.76
N ARG A 110 -14.01 5.98 -18.83
CA ARG A 110 -14.01 5.00 -19.93
C ARG A 110 -14.30 5.65 -21.28
N ARG A 111 -15.24 6.60 -21.34
CA ARG A 111 -15.55 7.35 -22.56
C ARG A 111 -14.37 8.22 -22.99
N ALA A 112 -13.73 8.93 -22.06
CA ALA A 112 -12.56 9.76 -22.33
C ALA A 112 -11.39 8.93 -22.89
N LEU A 113 -11.05 7.81 -22.25
CA LEU A 113 -9.98 6.92 -22.72
C LEU A 113 -10.30 6.29 -24.08
N ARG A 114 -11.57 5.97 -24.35
CA ARG A 114 -12.00 5.48 -25.67
C ARG A 114 -11.91 6.55 -26.75
N ALA A 115 -12.24 7.80 -26.42
CA ALA A 115 -12.09 8.92 -27.35
C ALA A 115 -10.63 9.16 -27.74
N GLN A 116 -9.69 8.87 -26.83
CA GLN A 116 -8.24 8.89 -27.07
C GLN A 116 -7.70 7.56 -27.65
N HIS A 117 -8.56 6.61 -28.02
CA HIS A 117 -8.19 5.30 -28.58
C HIS A 117 -7.31 4.42 -27.67
N LEU A 118 -7.30 4.66 -26.36
CA LEU A 118 -6.51 3.89 -25.38
C LEU A 118 -7.22 2.61 -24.90
N LEU A 119 -8.53 2.46 -25.15
CA LEU A 119 -9.29 1.28 -24.76
C LEU A 119 -9.96 0.63 -25.98
N PRO A 120 -10.00 -0.72 -26.07
CA PRO A 120 -9.55 -1.69 -25.08
C PRO A 120 -8.04 -2.00 -25.16
N LEU A 121 -7.38 -2.07 -23.99
CA LEU A 121 -5.97 -2.44 -23.91
C LEU A 121 -5.80 -3.97 -23.95
N PRO A 122 -4.87 -4.53 -24.75
CA PRO A 122 -4.61 -5.97 -24.74
C PRO A 122 -4.02 -6.43 -23.40
N PRO A 123 -4.18 -7.71 -23.02
CA PRO A 123 -3.79 -8.21 -21.69
C PRO A 123 -2.29 -8.13 -21.41
N PHE A 124 -1.43 -8.17 -22.43
CA PHE A 124 0.01 -7.98 -22.25
C PHE A 124 0.33 -6.54 -21.83
N ALA A 125 -0.32 -5.55 -22.45
CA ALA A 125 -0.13 -4.14 -22.15
C ALA A 125 -0.60 -3.81 -20.72
N LEU A 126 -1.70 -4.43 -20.28
CA LEU A 126 -2.16 -4.30 -18.89
C LEU A 126 -1.16 -4.81 -17.84
N ARG A 127 -0.32 -5.80 -18.19
CA ARG A 127 0.73 -6.33 -17.31
C ARG A 127 1.98 -5.46 -17.30
N ALA A 128 2.22 -4.71 -18.39
CA ALA A 128 3.34 -3.78 -18.51
C ALA A 128 3.11 -2.46 -17.77
N LEU A 129 1.84 -2.10 -17.49
CA LEU A 129 1.50 -0.94 -16.67
C LEU A 129 2.19 -1.01 -15.30
N PRO A 130 2.55 0.15 -14.72
CA PRO A 130 3.07 0.19 -13.36
C PRO A 130 2.08 -0.49 -12.39
N PRO A 131 2.56 -1.27 -11.42
CA PRO A 131 1.69 -2.03 -10.53
C PRO A 131 0.83 -1.09 -9.68
N ALA A 132 -0.49 -1.34 -9.63
CA ALA A 132 -1.40 -0.63 -8.73
C ALA A 132 -0.97 -0.78 -7.27
N GLN A 133 -0.85 0.33 -6.56
CA GLN A 133 -0.63 0.32 -5.10
C GLN A 133 -1.67 1.17 -4.33
N PRO A 134 -2.98 1.06 -4.61
CA PRO A 134 -3.97 1.79 -3.85
C PRO A 134 -4.14 1.17 -2.46
N ALA A 135 -4.27 2.03 -1.46
CA ALA A 135 -4.47 1.62 -0.08
C ALA A 135 -5.91 1.89 0.36
N TRP A 136 -6.86 1.17 -0.25
CA TRP A 136 -8.30 1.37 0.00
C TRP A 136 -8.67 1.26 1.48
N ALA A 137 -9.60 2.10 1.93
CA ALA A 137 -10.15 2.08 3.28
C ALA A 137 -10.71 0.70 3.64
N ASN A 138 -10.43 0.25 4.87
CA ASN A 138 -11.02 -0.99 5.39
C ASN A 138 -12.55 -0.86 5.48
N LYS A 139 -13.28 -1.99 5.57
CA LYS A 139 -14.75 -1.97 5.68
C LYS A 139 -15.28 -1.02 6.76
N ALA A 140 -14.62 -0.97 7.92
CA ALA A 140 -15.00 -0.09 9.02
C ALA A 140 -14.74 1.39 8.69
N GLU A 141 -13.57 1.71 8.14
CA GLU A 141 -13.22 3.07 7.72
C GLU A 141 -14.12 3.55 6.57
N MET A 142 -14.38 2.69 5.59
CA MET A 142 -15.30 2.95 4.47
C MET A 142 -16.74 3.20 4.95
N SER A 143 -17.17 2.51 6.01
CA SER A 143 -18.49 2.74 6.62
C SER A 143 -18.60 4.13 7.22
N LEU A 144 -17.49 4.64 7.79
CA LEU A 144 -17.39 5.99 8.32
C LEU A 144 -17.35 7.03 7.20
N ILE A 145 -16.57 6.79 6.14
CA ILE A 145 -16.48 7.67 4.96
C ILE A 145 -17.85 7.83 4.30
N LEU A 146 -18.56 6.72 4.09
CA LEU A 146 -19.88 6.70 3.45
C LEU A 146 -21.04 7.03 4.39
N GLN A 147 -20.76 7.21 5.69
CA GLN A 147 -21.75 7.48 6.75
C GLN A 147 -22.93 6.48 6.75
N ALA A 148 -22.67 5.24 6.36
CA ALA A 148 -23.67 4.19 6.24
C ALA A 148 -23.10 2.85 6.71
N PRO A 149 -23.88 2.01 7.43
CA PRO A 149 -23.43 0.70 7.85
C PRO A 149 -23.26 -0.20 6.61
N LEU A 150 -22.05 -0.71 6.40
CA LEU A 150 -21.74 -1.52 5.22
C LEU A 150 -21.86 -3.02 5.50
N THR A 151 -22.54 -3.73 4.62
CA THR A 151 -22.46 -5.19 4.51
C THR A 151 -21.22 -5.59 3.70
N ALA A 152 -20.69 -6.81 3.87
CA ALA A 152 -19.52 -7.26 3.11
C ALA A 152 -19.72 -7.20 1.58
N ARG A 153 -20.92 -7.51 1.08
CA ARG A 153 -21.27 -7.41 -0.35
C ARG A 153 -21.18 -5.97 -0.87
N MET A 154 -21.69 -5.02 -0.10
CA MET A 154 -21.67 -3.59 -0.46
C MET A 154 -20.24 -3.06 -0.51
N TYR A 155 -19.45 -3.37 0.51
CA TYR A 155 -18.03 -3.04 0.54
C TYR A 155 -17.29 -3.59 -0.68
N LYS A 156 -17.47 -4.88 -1.00
CA LYS A 156 -16.87 -5.48 -2.21
C LYS A 156 -17.27 -4.75 -3.48
N ARG A 157 -18.55 -4.35 -3.61
CA ARG A 157 -19.05 -3.62 -4.78
C ARG A 157 -18.35 -2.26 -4.95
N VAL A 158 -18.19 -1.50 -3.87
CA VAL A 158 -17.46 -0.22 -3.88
C VAL A 158 -15.99 -0.44 -4.25
N VAL A 159 -15.32 -1.39 -3.61
CA VAL A 159 -13.90 -1.70 -3.89
C VAL A 159 -13.69 -2.16 -5.34
N MET A 160 -14.64 -2.89 -5.92
CA MET A 160 -14.57 -3.27 -7.34
C MET A 160 -14.59 -2.04 -8.25
N LEU A 161 -15.51 -1.09 -8.02
CA LEU A 161 -15.57 0.15 -8.79
C LEU A 161 -14.31 1.01 -8.62
N LEU A 162 -13.78 1.10 -7.39
CA LEU A 162 -12.53 1.83 -7.12
C LEU A 162 -11.33 1.18 -7.81
N ARG A 163 -11.26 -0.15 -7.88
CA ARG A 163 -10.22 -0.88 -8.62
C ARG A 163 -10.30 -0.63 -10.12
N GLU A 164 -11.51 -0.57 -10.68
CA GLU A 164 -11.71 -0.23 -12.09
C GLU A 164 -11.28 1.22 -12.39
N LEU A 165 -11.58 2.16 -11.49
CA LEU A 165 -11.10 3.55 -11.60
C LEU A 165 -9.57 3.65 -11.51
N ASP A 166 -8.93 2.96 -10.56
CA ASP A 166 -7.46 2.89 -10.45
C ASP A 166 -6.79 2.29 -11.69
N GLN A 167 -7.45 1.34 -12.36
CA GLN A 167 -6.97 0.83 -13.65
C GLN A 167 -6.99 1.93 -14.72
N TYR A 168 -8.03 2.75 -14.79
CA TYR A 168 -8.10 3.87 -15.72
C TYR A 168 -7.11 4.99 -15.39
N GLU A 169 -6.89 5.29 -14.11
CA GLU A 169 -5.83 6.22 -13.68
C GLU A 169 -4.47 5.77 -14.20
N ARG A 170 -4.12 4.49 -14.03
CA ARG A 170 -2.82 3.97 -14.49
C ARG A 170 -2.64 4.04 -16.00
N ILE A 171 -3.71 3.80 -16.76
CA ILE A 171 -3.69 3.95 -18.22
C ILE A 171 -3.51 5.43 -18.59
N ALA A 172 -4.26 6.32 -17.93
CA ALA A 172 -4.16 7.77 -18.16
C ALA A 172 -2.75 8.30 -17.86
N ARG A 173 -2.13 7.86 -16.75
CA ARG A 173 -0.76 8.24 -16.37
C ARG A 173 0.27 7.84 -17.42
N VAL A 174 0.17 6.63 -17.98
CA VAL A 174 1.12 6.16 -19.01
C VAL A 174 0.88 6.84 -20.36
N ALA A 175 -0.34 7.29 -20.62
CA ALA A 175 -0.71 8.02 -21.82
C ALA A 175 -0.55 9.55 -21.68
N ASP A 176 0.01 10.04 -20.56
CA ASP A 176 0.18 11.45 -20.22
C ASP A 176 -1.12 12.29 -20.28
N ALA A 177 -2.27 11.67 -20.00
CA ALA A 177 -3.56 12.34 -19.93
C ALA A 177 -3.79 12.95 -18.52
N THR A 178 -3.05 14.02 -18.22
CA THR A 178 -2.96 14.64 -16.89
C THR A 178 -4.31 15.08 -16.31
N GLU A 179 -5.17 15.71 -17.13
CA GLU A 179 -6.48 16.21 -16.66
C GLU A 179 -7.41 15.07 -16.21
N LEU A 180 -7.35 13.92 -16.91
CA LEU A 180 -8.12 12.74 -16.54
C LEU A 180 -7.53 12.06 -15.32
N GLU A 181 -6.19 11.98 -15.25
CA GLU A 181 -5.49 11.45 -14.07
C GLU A 181 -5.86 12.25 -12.81
N ASP A 182 -5.71 13.58 -12.83
CA ASP A 182 -5.98 14.45 -11.69
C ASP A 182 -7.43 14.29 -11.21
N ALA A 183 -8.39 14.26 -12.12
CA ALA A 183 -9.79 14.07 -11.78
C ALA A 183 -10.08 12.71 -11.14
N ILE A 184 -9.50 11.62 -11.65
CA ILE A 184 -9.66 10.30 -11.06
C ILE A 184 -8.99 10.26 -9.68
N THR A 185 -7.78 10.82 -9.56
CA THR A 185 -7.05 10.85 -8.29
C THR A 185 -7.79 11.63 -7.22
N ASP A 186 -8.45 12.74 -7.56
CA ASP A 186 -9.22 13.53 -6.61
C ASP A 186 -10.44 12.78 -6.06
N ILE A 187 -11.07 11.94 -6.89
CA ILE A 187 -12.15 11.05 -6.44
C ILE A 187 -11.59 9.92 -5.57
N THR A 188 -10.52 9.25 -6.00
CA THR A 188 -9.98 8.07 -5.30
C THR A 188 -9.32 8.42 -3.97
N LYS A 189 -8.65 9.58 -3.85
CA LYS A 189 -8.06 10.10 -2.60
C LYS A 189 -9.04 10.13 -1.44
N GLY A 190 -10.33 10.36 -1.70
CA GLY A 190 -11.39 10.35 -0.68
C GLY A 190 -11.67 8.98 -0.05
N PHE A 191 -11.27 7.90 -0.71
CA PHE A 191 -11.55 6.51 -0.30
C PHE A 191 -10.31 5.74 0.18
N GLU A 192 -9.16 6.41 0.27
CA GLU A 192 -7.93 5.82 0.76
C GLU A 192 -7.81 5.84 2.30
N SER A 193 -7.21 4.79 2.85
CA SER A 193 -6.89 4.73 4.27
C SER A 193 -5.59 5.49 4.56
N LYS A 194 -5.62 6.46 5.47
CA LYS A 194 -4.40 7.14 5.95
C LYS A 194 -3.37 6.15 6.51
N LYS A 195 -3.85 5.17 7.29
CA LYS A 195 -3.00 4.09 7.84
C LYS A 195 -2.47 3.19 6.73
N GLY A 196 -3.30 2.88 5.74
CA GLY A 196 -2.92 2.10 4.56
C GLY A 196 -1.83 2.78 3.73
N ILE A 197 -1.91 4.09 3.52
CA ILE A 197 -0.92 4.90 2.82
C ILE A 197 0.42 4.86 3.58
N GLN A 198 0.41 5.16 4.89
CA GLN A 198 1.62 5.08 5.72
C GLN A 198 2.26 3.68 5.68
N ALA A 199 1.45 2.63 5.76
CA ALA A 199 1.91 1.25 5.66
C ALA A 199 2.46 0.91 4.27
N ARG A 200 1.97 1.53 3.18
CA ARG A 200 2.52 1.38 1.83
C ARG A 200 3.86 2.08 1.72
N ASP A 201 3.94 3.35 2.11
CA ASP A 201 5.15 4.15 1.94
C ASP A 201 6.30 3.60 2.80
N THR A 202 6.00 3.13 4.01
CA THR A 202 6.97 2.39 4.84
C THR A 202 7.45 1.10 4.17
N ARG A 203 6.61 0.36 3.45
CA ARG A 203 7.01 -0.84 2.70
C ARG A 203 7.92 -0.51 1.52
N ILE A 204 7.63 0.57 0.80
CA ILE A 204 8.45 1.04 -0.33
C ILE A 204 9.84 1.44 0.19
N ARG A 205 9.90 2.31 1.21
CA ARG A 205 11.16 2.71 1.86
C ARG A 205 11.93 1.53 2.44
N ALA A 206 11.23 0.60 3.10
CA ALA A 206 11.87 -0.60 3.65
C ALA A 206 12.47 -1.49 2.55
N ARG A 207 11.89 -1.53 1.34
CA ARG A 207 12.45 -2.24 0.19
C ARG A 207 13.72 -1.57 -0.30
N GLU A 208 13.70 -0.24 -0.48
CA GLU A 208 14.87 0.55 -0.90
C GLU A 208 16.03 0.44 0.11
N VAL A 209 15.75 0.59 1.41
CA VAL A 209 16.76 0.43 2.47
C VAL A 209 17.31 -0.99 2.51
N LYS A 210 16.48 -1.99 2.22
CA LYS A 210 16.92 -3.38 2.18
C LYS A 210 17.85 -3.69 1.01
N GLU A 211 17.69 -2.99 -0.11
CA GLU A 211 18.58 -3.10 -1.26
C GLU A 211 20.01 -2.61 -0.94
N ARG A 212 20.21 -1.88 0.16
CA ARG A 212 21.52 -1.50 0.69
C ARG A 212 21.64 -1.98 2.14
N GLY A 213 22.06 -3.22 2.35
CA GLY A 213 22.32 -3.74 3.70
C GLY A 213 23.34 -2.87 4.46
N PRO A 214 23.20 -2.69 5.79
CA PRO A 214 24.16 -1.90 6.56
C PRO A 214 25.50 -2.65 6.61
N LEU A 215 26.42 -2.27 5.73
CA LEU A 215 27.80 -2.73 5.73
C LEU A 215 28.65 -1.84 6.64
N ASP A 216 29.58 -2.46 7.36
CA ASP A 216 30.55 -1.75 8.18
C ASP A 216 31.54 -0.94 7.30
N ARG A 217 32.33 -0.05 7.92
CA ARG A 217 33.43 0.68 7.26
C ARG A 217 34.41 -0.23 6.48
N TYR A 218 34.56 -1.48 6.93
CA TYR A 218 35.45 -2.47 6.31
C TYR A 218 34.76 -3.34 5.25
N GLY A 219 33.53 -3.02 4.84
CA GLY A 219 32.74 -3.84 3.91
C GLY A 219 32.33 -5.19 4.51
N ARG A 220 32.23 -5.28 5.85
CA ARG A 220 31.82 -6.50 6.56
C ARG A 220 30.33 -6.43 6.86
N SER A 221 29.63 -7.55 6.74
CA SER A 221 28.26 -7.68 7.24
C SER A 221 28.25 -8.39 8.58
N TYR A 222 27.65 -7.79 9.60
CA TYR A 222 27.42 -8.44 10.90
C TYR A 222 26.01 -9.01 10.99
N THR A 223 25.88 -10.31 11.25
CA THR A 223 24.59 -10.99 11.33
C THR A 223 24.49 -11.96 12.49
N VAL A 224 23.24 -12.25 12.88
CA VAL A 224 22.93 -13.14 14.00
C VAL A 224 21.91 -14.20 13.57
N GLY A 225 22.22 -15.44 13.93
CA GLY A 225 21.38 -16.61 13.73
C GLY A 225 21.16 -17.37 15.04
N ARG A 226 19.99 -18.00 15.17
CA ARG A 226 19.60 -18.76 16.36
C ARG A 226 18.81 -19.99 15.94
N ARG A 227 19.11 -21.13 16.56
CA ARG A 227 18.36 -22.39 16.40
C ARG A 227 18.38 -23.17 17.70
N LYS A 228 17.22 -23.57 18.20
CA LYS A 228 17.06 -24.16 19.54
C LYS A 228 17.76 -23.24 20.58
N THR A 229 18.73 -23.76 21.31
CA THR A 229 19.55 -23.05 22.29
C THR A 229 20.85 -22.47 21.73
N SER A 230 21.21 -22.79 20.47
CA SER A 230 22.42 -22.27 19.83
C SER A 230 22.22 -20.86 19.29
N ALA A 231 23.21 -20.01 19.53
CA ALA A 231 23.30 -18.67 18.96
C ALA A 231 24.64 -18.49 18.24
N ALA A 232 24.57 -17.92 17.04
CA ALA A 232 25.72 -17.66 16.18
C ALA A 232 25.77 -16.16 15.83
N ARG A 233 26.96 -15.57 15.98
CA ARG A 233 27.32 -14.25 15.45
C ARG A 233 28.25 -14.48 14.28
N VAL A 234 27.97 -13.89 13.12
CA VAL A 234 28.71 -14.13 11.89
C VAL A 234 29.11 -12.81 11.28
N TRP A 235 30.38 -12.73 10.87
CA TRP A 235 30.93 -11.67 10.05
C TRP A 235 31.25 -12.26 8.69
N MET A 236 30.77 -11.61 7.63
CA MET A 236 31.09 -11.98 6.25
C MET A 236 31.77 -10.80 5.55
N ILE A 237 32.81 -11.10 4.80
CA ILE A 237 33.55 -10.14 3.98
C ILE A 237 33.81 -10.76 2.62
N GLU A 238 33.83 -9.95 1.56
CA GLU A 238 34.21 -10.41 0.22
C GLU A 238 35.68 -10.85 0.20
N VAL A 239 35.96 -11.90 -0.57
CA VAL A 239 37.33 -12.34 -0.83
C VAL A 239 37.99 -11.27 -1.71
N GLN A 240 39.06 -10.65 -1.20
CA GLN A 240 39.86 -9.71 -1.97
C GLN A 240 40.42 -10.46 -3.19
N LYS A 241 40.07 -10.03 -4.40
CA LYS A 241 40.81 -10.46 -5.59
C LYS A 241 42.26 -10.01 -5.40
N PRO A 242 43.26 -10.80 -5.78
CA PRO A 242 44.64 -10.33 -5.79
C PRO A 242 44.64 -9.00 -6.53
N LYS A 243 45.07 -7.93 -5.85
CA LYS A 243 45.26 -6.64 -6.50
C LYS A 243 46.33 -6.87 -7.53
N ASP A 244 46.00 -6.76 -8.82
CA ASP A 244 47.03 -6.60 -9.85
C ASP A 244 47.86 -5.39 -9.43
N SER A 245 49.06 -5.65 -8.93
CA SER A 245 49.93 -4.60 -8.43
C SER A 245 50.38 -3.75 -9.61
N THR A 246 49.92 -2.50 -9.64
CA THR A 246 50.67 -1.36 -10.19
C THR A 246 50.80 -1.29 -11.71
N SER A 247 49.84 -0.63 -12.38
CA SER A 247 50.12 0.07 -13.63
C SER A 247 50.88 1.37 -13.33
N GLU A 248 52.18 1.28 -13.09
CA GLU A 248 53.11 2.39 -13.31
C GLU A 248 53.48 2.36 -14.79
N PRO A 249 53.31 3.45 -15.57
CA PRO A 249 53.76 3.49 -16.94
C PRO A 249 55.28 3.68 -16.95
N VAL A 250 56.04 2.61 -16.69
CA VAL A 250 57.49 2.63 -16.93
C VAL A 250 57.71 2.40 -18.42
N ALA A 251 58.05 3.49 -19.09
CA ALA A 251 58.47 3.48 -20.48
C ALA A 251 59.67 2.53 -20.67
N ASN A 252 59.52 1.64 -21.66
CA ASN A 252 60.52 1.09 -22.57
C ASN A 252 61.88 0.67 -21.98
N THR A 253 62.25 -0.60 -22.11
CA THR A 253 63.35 -1.07 -22.99
C THR A 253 63.44 -2.60 -22.95
N THR A 254 63.43 -3.17 -24.15
CA THR A 254 63.72 -4.55 -24.59
C THR A 254 64.24 -5.58 -23.58
N SER A 255 63.50 -6.69 -23.41
CA SER A 255 64.09 -8.03 -23.48
C SER A 255 63.06 -9.05 -23.97
N ILE A 256 63.37 -9.67 -25.11
CA ILE A 256 62.67 -10.81 -25.68
C ILE A 256 63.40 -12.07 -25.17
N LEU A 257 62.64 -13.13 -24.89
CA LEU A 257 63.02 -14.49 -24.43
C LEU A 257 63.00 -14.71 -22.92
N SER A 258 61.83 -15.12 -22.40
CA SER A 258 61.74 -16.21 -21.43
C SER A 258 60.40 -16.91 -21.55
N SER A 259 60.51 -18.22 -21.77
CA SER A 259 59.48 -19.21 -22.05
C SER A 259 58.44 -19.34 -20.94
N SER A 260 57.17 -19.23 -21.35
CA SER A 260 55.99 -19.96 -20.87
C SER A 260 56.13 -20.74 -19.54
N ASN A 261 55.91 -20.05 -18.44
CA ASN A 261 55.10 -20.58 -17.34
C ASN A 261 54.04 -19.52 -17.07
N ALA A 262 52.90 -19.63 -17.75
CA ALA A 262 51.71 -18.88 -17.35
C ALA A 262 51.28 -19.43 -15.98
N THR A 263 51.87 -18.90 -14.91
CA THR A 263 51.44 -19.16 -13.55
C THR A 263 50.07 -18.51 -13.41
N THR A 264 49.02 -19.25 -13.78
CA THR A 264 47.65 -18.91 -13.47
C THR A 264 47.60 -18.56 -11.98
N PRO A 265 47.23 -17.33 -11.59
CA PRO A 265 47.16 -16.99 -10.18
C PRO A 265 46.23 -17.99 -9.48
N PRO A 266 46.61 -18.49 -8.29
CA PRO A 266 45.80 -19.47 -7.59
C PRO A 266 44.39 -18.90 -7.39
N PRO A 267 43.33 -19.71 -7.59
CA PRO A 267 41.97 -19.22 -7.47
C PRO A 267 41.75 -18.62 -6.08
N PRO A 268 41.01 -17.50 -5.97
CA PRO A 268 40.73 -16.88 -4.69
C PRO A 268 40.05 -17.91 -3.77
N THR A 269 40.73 -18.27 -2.69
CA THR A 269 40.27 -19.30 -1.77
C THR A 269 39.40 -18.67 -0.67
N SER A 270 38.14 -19.08 -0.58
CA SER A 270 37.28 -18.68 0.53
C SER A 270 37.61 -19.45 1.80
N THR A 271 37.74 -18.73 2.91
CA THR A 271 37.99 -19.30 4.23
C THR A 271 36.75 -19.22 5.10
N VAL A 272 36.38 -20.34 5.72
CA VAL A 272 35.27 -20.43 6.67
C VAL A 272 35.81 -20.88 8.02
N LEU A 273 35.80 -19.96 8.98
CA LEU A 273 36.32 -20.15 10.33
C LEU A 273 35.17 -20.09 11.34
N ILE A 274 35.13 -21.07 12.24
CA ILE A 274 34.12 -21.21 13.29
C ILE A 274 34.85 -21.29 14.62
N ASN A 275 34.64 -20.32 15.51
CA ASN A 275 35.39 -20.17 16.77
C ASN A 275 36.91 -20.26 16.54
N SER A 276 37.41 -19.62 15.47
CA SER A 276 38.81 -19.62 15.05
C SER A 276 39.37 -20.97 14.57
N VAL A 277 38.51 -21.97 14.36
CA VAL A 277 38.87 -23.30 13.84
C VAL A 277 38.27 -23.48 12.43
N PRO A 278 38.96 -24.14 11.47
CA PRO A 278 38.38 -24.38 10.15
C PRO A 278 37.14 -25.28 10.22
N ILE A 279 36.20 -25.09 9.28
CA ILE A 279 34.92 -25.81 9.23
C ILE A 279 35.06 -27.34 9.25
N SER A 280 36.13 -27.89 8.63
CA SER A 280 36.41 -29.32 8.60
C SER A 280 36.67 -29.90 9.99
N ASN A 281 37.41 -29.16 10.81
CA ASN A 281 37.85 -29.63 12.13
C ASN A 281 36.75 -29.38 13.17
N TYR A 282 35.98 -28.29 13.02
CA TYR A 282 34.91 -27.96 13.96
C TYR A 282 33.69 -28.89 13.84
N PHE A 283 33.25 -29.18 12.61
CA PHE A 283 32.14 -30.10 12.38
C PHE A 283 32.68 -31.43 11.83
N PRO A 284 32.65 -32.53 12.61
CA PRO A 284 33.09 -33.83 12.11
C PRO A 284 32.13 -34.40 11.06
N LEU A 285 30.82 -34.15 11.22
CA LEU A 285 29.79 -34.67 10.34
C LEU A 285 29.67 -33.83 9.05
N PRO A 286 29.77 -34.44 7.85
CA PRO A 286 29.70 -33.70 6.59
C PRO A 286 28.33 -33.03 6.36
N ALA A 287 27.25 -33.61 6.89
CA ALA A 287 25.91 -33.01 6.81
C ALA A 287 25.83 -31.65 7.52
N ASP A 288 26.52 -31.49 8.65
CA ASP A 288 26.56 -30.22 9.38
C ASP A 288 27.38 -29.17 8.60
N ARG A 289 28.45 -29.59 7.89
CA ARG A 289 29.25 -28.74 6.99
C ARG A 289 28.42 -28.25 5.80
N GLU A 290 27.69 -29.17 5.15
CA GLU A 290 26.79 -28.82 4.05
C GLU A 290 25.70 -27.85 4.51
N GLY A 291 25.15 -28.05 5.72
CA GLY A 291 24.17 -27.14 6.32
C GLY A 291 24.67 -25.69 6.39
N VAL A 292 25.93 -25.47 6.76
CA VAL A 292 26.56 -24.13 6.82
C VAL A 292 26.77 -23.54 5.43
N LEU A 293 27.20 -24.34 4.45
CA LEU A 293 27.51 -23.90 3.09
C LEU A 293 26.28 -23.76 2.18
N ARG A 294 25.18 -24.41 2.53
CA ARG A 294 23.92 -24.40 1.77
C ARG A 294 23.43 -23.01 1.34
N PRO A 295 23.39 -21.96 2.18
CA PRO A 295 23.01 -20.62 1.74
C PRO A 295 23.91 -20.06 0.63
N LEU A 296 25.22 -20.26 0.73
CA LEU A 296 26.17 -19.82 -0.29
C LEU A 296 26.01 -20.62 -1.59
N LYS A 297 25.80 -21.94 -1.48
CA LYS A 297 25.57 -22.83 -2.62
C LYS A 297 24.31 -22.45 -3.41
N LEU A 298 23.20 -22.18 -2.73
CA LEU A 298 21.94 -21.80 -3.39
C LEU A 298 21.98 -20.40 -3.98
N ALA A 299 22.77 -19.50 -3.40
CA ALA A 299 22.95 -18.15 -3.91
C ALA A 299 23.96 -18.09 -5.07
N GLY A 300 24.69 -19.17 -5.38
CA GLY A 300 25.78 -19.14 -6.36
C GLY A 300 27.02 -18.35 -5.88
N LEU A 301 27.15 -18.14 -4.56
CA LEU A 301 28.18 -17.30 -3.93
C LEU A 301 29.26 -18.14 -3.20
N LEU A 302 29.42 -19.40 -3.58
CA LEU A 302 30.52 -20.23 -3.07
C LEU A 302 31.86 -19.65 -3.58
N GLY A 303 32.83 -19.50 -2.68
CA GLY A 303 34.13 -18.91 -3.03
C GLY A 303 34.19 -17.39 -2.96
N ALA A 304 33.04 -16.69 -2.95
CA ALA A 304 33.01 -15.22 -3.01
C ALA A 304 33.26 -14.53 -1.66
N PHE A 305 32.94 -15.19 -0.54
CA PHE A 305 33.00 -14.60 0.80
C PHE A 305 33.88 -15.40 1.76
N ASN A 306 34.63 -14.68 2.58
CA ASN A 306 35.23 -15.20 3.81
C ASN A 306 34.22 -15.08 4.95
N VAL A 307 34.07 -16.14 5.74
CA VAL A 307 33.09 -16.23 6.81
C VAL A 307 33.80 -16.49 8.13
N PHE A 308 33.59 -15.60 9.10
CA PHE A 308 34.03 -15.79 10.48
C PHE A 308 32.82 -15.89 11.39
N ALA A 309 32.66 -17.02 12.08
CA ALA A 309 31.52 -17.29 12.94
C ALA A 309 31.95 -17.53 14.38
N LEU A 310 31.27 -16.89 15.33
CA LEU A 310 31.35 -17.19 16.75
C LEU A 310 30.05 -17.83 17.22
N VAL A 311 30.13 -19.03 17.77
CA VAL A 311 28.96 -19.83 18.14
C VAL A 311 29.04 -20.28 19.59
N ARG A 312 27.90 -20.18 20.29
CA ARG A 312 27.75 -20.53 21.70
C ARG A 312 26.46 -21.35 21.89
N GLY A 313 26.53 -22.36 22.77
CA GLY A 313 25.37 -23.16 23.22
C GLY A 313 24.85 -24.19 22.23
N GLY A 314 23.95 -25.06 22.73
CA GLY A 314 23.35 -26.18 21.99
C GLY A 314 24.35 -27.24 21.52
N GLY A 315 23.98 -28.03 20.51
CA GLY A 315 24.83 -29.09 19.92
C GLY A 315 25.15 -28.83 18.45
N THR A 316 25.96 -29.70 17.83
CA THR A 316 26.54 -29.47 16.48
C THR A 316 25.50 -29.11 15.41
N SER A 317 24.42 -29.87 15.29
CA SER A 317 23.35 -29.60 14.30
C SER A 317 22.53 -28.33 14.60
N GLY A 318 22.43 -27.96 15.88
CA GLY A 318 21.82 -26.70 16.31
C GLY A 318 22.70 -25.52 15.91
N GLN A 319 24.00 -25.65 16.14
CA GLN A 319 25.02 -24.66 15.79
C GLN A 319 25.13 -24.47 14.27
N SER A 320 25.26 -25.55 13.49
CA SER A 320 25.27 -25.50 12.02
C SER A 320 24.04 -24.75 11.47
N GLY A 321 22.84 -25.08 11.96
CA GLY A 321 21.62 -24.40 11.52
C GLY A 321 21.52 -22.94 11.98
N ALA A 322 22.12 -22.58 13.13
CA ALA A 322 22.21 -21.18 13.56
C ALA A 322 23.16 -20.37 12.67
N ILE A 323 24.32 -20.94 12.31
CA ILE A 323 25.27 -20.34 11.38
C ILE A 323 24.63 -20.17 10.00
N ALA A 324 23.95 -21.21 9.49
CA ALA A 324 23.30 -21.18 8.18
C ALA A 324 22.30 -20.00 8.04
N LEU A 325 21.50 -19.75 9.08
CA LEU A 325 20.59 -18.60 9.11
C LEU A 325 21.34 -17.25 9.11
N ALA A 326 22.46 -17.16 9.84
CA ALA A 326 23.27 -15.95 9.89
C ALA A 326 23.97 -15.67 8.55
N VAL A 327 24.56 -16.71 7.94
CA VAL A 327 25.20 -16.64 6.62
C VAL A 327 24.16 -16.26 5.55
N ALA A 328 22.96 -16.86 5.57
CA ALA A 328 21.88 -16.48 4.65
C ALA A 328 21.52 -14.99 4.76
N LYS A 329 21.44 -14.45 5.98
CA LYS A 329 21.20 -13.01 6.18
C LYS A 329 22.37 -12.16 5.70
N GLY A 330 23.60 -12.62 5.86
CA GLY A 330 24.79 -11.91 5.40
C GLY A 330 24.84 -11.86 3.87
N CYS A 331 24.47 -12.95 3.19
CA CYS A 331 24.32 -12.98 1.73
C CYS A 331 23.33 -11.92 1.24
N VAL A 332 22.18 -11.77 1.94
CA VAL A 332 21.17 -10.75 1.60
C VAL A 332 21.67 -9.33 1.86
N ALA A 333 22.56 -9.13 2.84
CA ALA A 333 23.13 -7.81 3.13
C ALA A 333 24.11 -7.35 2.04
N HIS A 334 24.88 -8.28 1.46
CA HIS A 334 25.81 -8.00 0.35
C HIS A 334 25.09 -7.95 -1.01
N VAL A 335 24.24 -8.95 -1.28
CA VAL A 335 23.52 -9.09 -2.55
C VAL A 335 22.02 -9.22 -2.25
N PRO A 336 21.22 -8.15 -2.32
CA PRO A 336 19.78 -8.20 -2.01
C PRO A 336 18.99 -9.07 -3.00
N GLU A 337 19.51 -9.26 -4.22
CA GLU A 337 18.87 -10.01 -5.31
C GLU A 337 18.69 -11.51 -5.00
N VAL A 338 19.55 -12.09 -4.15
CA VAL A 338 19.47 -13.52 -3.79
C VAL A 338 18.40 -13.80 -2.72
N GLU A 339 17.82 -12.76 -2.12
CA GLU A 339 16.79 -12.88 -1.10
C GLU A 339 15.58 -13.75 -1.52
N PRO A 340 14.91 -13.54 -2.67
CA PRO A 340 13.80 -14.38 -3.09
C PRO A 340 14.17 -15.86 -3.19
N ILE A 341 15.38 -16.19 -3.63
CA ILE A 341 15.87 -17.57 -3.74
C ILE A 341 16.00 -18.18 -2.33
N LEU A 342 16.66 -17.46 -1.42
CA LEU A 342 16.86 -17.91 -0.03
C LEU A 342 15.55 -17.97 0.78
N LYS A 343 14.59 -17.07 0.49
CA LYS A 343 13.22 -17.12 1.05
C LYS A 343 12.48 -18.37 0.60
N LYS A 344 12.49 -18.66 -0.71
CA LYS A 344 11.87 -19.88 -1.27
C LYS A 344 12.48 -21.14 -0.65
N ALA A 345 13.80 -21.16 -0.44
CA ALA A 345 14.52 -22.24 0.24
C ALA A 345 14.32 -22.30 1.77
N LYS A 346 13.54 -21.38 2.36
CA LYS A 346 13.27 -21.27 3.82
C LYS A 346 14.51 -21.06 4.68
N LEU A 347 15.59 -20.50 4.14
CA LEU A 347 16.85 -20.26 4.88
C LEU A 347 16.86 -18.95 5.68
N LEU A 348 16.05 -17.96 5.28
CA LEU A 348 15.94 -16.68 5.99
C LEU A 348 14.93 -16.71 7.15
N ARG A 349 14.08 -17.74 7.22
CA ARG A 349 13.12 -17.92 8.30
C ARG A 349 13.80 -18.63 9.46
N ARG A 350 13.74 -18.03 10.66
CA ARG A 350 14.17 -18.71 11.89
C ARG A 350 13.33 -19.96 12.12
N ASP A 351 13.98 -21.10 12.35
CA ASP A 351 13.31 -22.34 12.77
C ASP A 351 12.71 -22.15 14.18
N PRO A 352 11.37 -22.17 14.33
CA PRO A 352 10.72 -21.94 15.62
C PRO A 352 10.70 -23.19 16.51
N ARG A 353 11.13 -24.36 16.01
CA ARG A 353 11.08 -25.62 16.77
C ARG A 353 11.95 -25.53 18.02
N MET A 354 11.34 -25.77 19.17
CA MET A 354 11.98 -25.79 20.48
C MET A 354 11.65 -27.08 21.23
N VAL A 355 12.51 -27.49 22.16
CA VAL A 355 12.22 -28.62 23.05
C VAL A 355 11.05 -28.23 23.94
N GLU A 356 9.96 -29.00 23.86
CA GLU A 356 8.82 -28.82 24.74
C GLU A 356 9.18 -29.22 26.18
N ARG A 357 8.65 -28.49 27.17
CA ARG A 357 8.81 -28.84 28.57
C ARG A 357 8.12 -30.18 28.90
N LYS A 358 8.57 -30.85 29.96
CA LYS A 358 7.84 -31.97 30.58
C LYS A 358 6.51 -31.44 31.16
N LYS A 359 5.42 -32.19 30.94
CA LYS A 359 4.11 -31.93 31.57
C LYS A 359 3.93 -32.88 32.76
N THR A 360 3.20 -32.42 33.78
CA THR A 360 2.86 -33.25 34.95
C THR A 360 2.04 -34.48 34.52
N GLY A 361 2.25 -35.62 35.18
CA GLY A 361 1.60 -36.88 34.82
C GLY A 361 2.11 -37.54 33.53
N LEU A 362 3.10 -36.97 32.84
CA LEU A 362 3.74 -37.56 31.66
C LEU A 362 5.21 -37.93 31.94
N ALA A 363 5.68 -39.01 31.30
CA ALA A 363 7.07 -39.43 31.37
C ALA A 363 8.02 -38.46 30.64
N LYS A 364 7.56 -37.88 29.51
CA LYS A 364 8.27 -36.83 28.73
C LYS A 364 7.28 -35.72 28.33
N ALA A 365 7.63 -34.86 27.37
CA ALA A 365 6.74 -33.80 26.90
C ALA A 365 5.35 -34.32 26.44
N ARG A 366 5.31 -35.48 25.76
CA ARG A 366 4.07 -36.11 25.25
C ARG A 366 3.92 -37.60 25.63
N LYS A 367 5.02 -38.28 25.99
CA LYS A 367 5.00 -39.72 26.35
C LYS A 367 4.23 -39.89 27.66
N ARG A 368 3.08 -40.58 27.59
CA ARG A 368 2.31 -41.02 28.77
C ARG A 368 2.96 -42.26 29.39
N TYR A 369 2.71 -42.48 30.68
CA TYR A 369 2.92 -43.80 31.28
C TYR A 369 1.92 -44.80 30.69
N THR A 370 2.21 -46.09 30.84
CA THR A 370 1.32 -47.16 30.40
C THR A 370 -0.03 -47.04 31.12
N TRP A 371 -1.11 -46.96 30.34
CA TRP A 371 -2.48 -46.92 30.88
C TRP A 371 -3.02 -48.34 30.99
N VAL A 372 -3.62 -48.67 32.14
CA VAL A 372 -4.21 -49.99 32.41
C VAL A 372 -5.74 -49.82 32.48
N LYS A 373 -6.48 -50.56 31.64
CA LYS A 373 -7.93 -50.39 31.45
C LYS A 373 -8.82 -51.00 32.54
N ARG A 374 -8.44 -52.21 33.00
CA ARG A 374 -9.15 -53.16 33.89
C ARG A 374 -10.67 -53.18 33.81
#